data_AF-A0A7C6NZK7-F1
#
_entry.id   AF-A0A7C6NZK7-F1
#
_cell.length_a   1.000
_cell.length_b   1.000
_cell.length_c   1.000
_cell.angle_alpha   90.00
_cell.angle_beta   90.00
_cell.angle_gamma   90.00
#
_symmetry.space_group_name_H-M   'P 1'
#
loop_
_entity.id
_entity.type
_entity.pdbx_description
1 polymer ?
#
loop_
_entity_poly.entity_id
_entity_poly.type
_entity_poly.pdbx_seq_one_letter_code
_entity_poly.pdbx_strand_id
1 'polypeptide(L)'
;MGITRAKKSLAIHYNDNGNYFSGQKNYRYAVVDELTYTYDNSVQESSNYIIKQLRHRDIFLSYFYKVQKAVENLKSGDELKMDEAGCLDLAGNRVLYFSERFKKELQQFEEKGYHPVGARVDYILYWKEEDKEEVPIVFPLVGFERTPFC
;
A
#
# COMPACT_ATOMS: atom_id res chain seq x y z
N MET A 1 17.91 -7.16 10.18
CA MET A 1 18.05 -7.78 8.85
C MET A 1 18.70 -9.14 9.04
N GLY A 2 18.01 -10.24 8.77
CA GLY A 2 18.54 -11.59 8.93
C GLY A 2 18.71 -12.25 7.57
N ILE A 3 19.94 -12.41 7.11
CA ILE A 3 20.25 -13.21 5.92
C ILE A 3 20.50 -14.63 6.41
N THR A 4 19.56 -15.54 6.17
CA THR A 4 19.75 -16.96 6.47
C THR A 4 20.58 -17.64 5.39
N ARG A 5 21.50 -18.53 5.79
CA ARG A 5 22.42 -19.27 4.92
C ARG A 5 21.69 -19.98 3.77
N ALA A 6 21.95 -19.55 2.53
CA ALA A 6 21.49 -20.25 1.33
C ALA A 6 22.31 -21.55 1.15
N LYS A 7 21.65 -22.67 0.81
CA LYS A 7 22.31 -24.00 0.69
C LYS A 7 22.94 -24.26 -0.69
N LYS A 8 22.56 -23.54 -1.76
CA LYS A 8 22.99 -23.83 -3.15
C LYS A 8 23.26 -22.59 -4.01
N SER A 9 22.37 -21.59 -3.98
CA SER A 9 22.55 -20.32 -4.70
C SER A 9 21.85 -19.19 -3.96
N LEU A 10 22.33 -17.96 -4.12
CA LEU A 10 21.76 -16.75 -3.53
C LEU A 10 21.62 -15.70 -4.64
N ALA A 11 20.39 -15.28 -4.92
CA ALA A 11 20.13 -14.14 -5.79
C ALA A 11 19.80 -12.92 -4.92
N ILE A 12 20.50 -11.80 -5.15
CA ILE A 12 20.31 -10.56 -4.42
C ILE A 12 19.89 -9.49 -5.43
N HIS A 13 18.67 -8.98 -5.28
CA HIS A 13 18.19 -7.82 -6.03
C HIS A 13 18.30 -6.60 -5.12
N TYR A 14 18.94 -5.54 -5.61
CA TYR A 14 19.06 -4.27 -4.88
C TYR A 14 18.84 -3.11 -5.83
N ASN A 15 18.26 -2.03 -5.32
CA ASN A 15 17.84 -0.90 -6.13
C ASN A 15 18.83 0.26 -5.94
N ASP A 16 20.01 0.13 -6.55
CA ASP A 16 20.99 1.21 -6.65
C ASP A 16 21.97 0.97 -7.82
N ASN A 17 22.39 2.05 -8.50
CA ASN A 17 23.53 2.03 -9.44
C ASN A 17 24.88 1.96 -8.71
N GLY A 18 24.85 1.97 -7.37
CA GLY A 18 25.98 1.71 -6.50
C GLY A 18 26.58 0.33 -6.74
N ASN A 19 27.87 0.34 -7.00
CA ASN A 19 28.66 -0.84 -7.32
C ASN A 19 29.09 -1.60 -6.04
N TYR A 20 28.16 -1.78 -5.09
CA TYR A 20 28.43 -2.26 -3.73
C TYR A 20 29.06 -3.65 -3.67
N PHE A 21 28.63 -4.53 -4.56
CA PHE A 21 29.19 -5.87 -4.66
C PHE A 21 30.27 -5.95 -5.74
N SER A 22 30.38 -4.93 -6.60
CA SER A 22 31.39 -4.91 -7.65
C SER A 22 32.79 -4.88 -7.04
N GLY A 23 33.58 -5.92 -7.30
CA GLY A 23 35.03 -5.89 -7.27
C GLY A 23 35.72 -5.23 -6.08
N GLN A 24 35.29 -5.44 -4.83
CA GLN A 24 36.22 -5.25 -3.72
C GLN A 24 36.94 -6.57 -3.46
N LYS A 25 38.25 -6.57 -3.74
CA LYS A 25 39.21 -7.38 -2.99
C LYS A 25 38.99 -7.06 -1.51
N ASN A 26 38.09 -7.79 -0.88
CA ASN A 26 38.03 -7.80 0.57
C ASN A 26 39.36 -8.41 1.02
N TYR A 27 40.21 -7.63 1.68
CA TYR A 27 41.54 -8.05 2.16
C TYR A 27 41.51 -9.32 3.04
N ARG A 28 40.33 -9.83 3.41
CA ARG A 28 40.11 -11.04 4.21
C ARG A 28 39.45 -12.21 3.47
N TYR A 29 38.86 -12.01 2.29
CA TYR A 29 38.13 -13.06 1.58
C TYR A 29 38.45 -13.03 0.09
N ALA A 30 38.93 -14.17 -0.44
CA ALA A 30 39.28 -14.33 -1.83
C ALA A 30 38.10 -14.05 -2.77
N VAL A 31 38.42 -13.76 -4.03
CA VAL A 31 37.48 -13.62 -5.15
C VAL A 31 36.45 -14.76 -5.08
N VAL A 32 35.17 -14.40 -5.05
CA VAL A 32 34.08 -15.39 -5.12
C VAL A 32 34.05 -15.89 -6.56
N ASP A 33 34.48 -17.13 -6.77
CA ASP A 33 34.30 -17.83 -8.04
C ASP A 33 32.80 -17.90 -8.36
N GLU A 34 32.44 -17.66 -9.63
CA GLU A 34 31.07 -17.69 -10.16
C GLU A 34 30.11 -16.54 -9.76
N LEU A 35 30.64 -15.42 -9.26
CA LEU A 35 29.83 -14.22 -9.06
C LEU A 35 29.47 -13.56 -10.41
N THR A 36 28.19 -13.65 -10.80
CA THR A 36 27.66 -13.04 -12.02
C THR A 36 26.85 -11.78 -11.70
N TYR A 37 27.16 -10.68 -12.38
CA TYR A 37 26.39 -9.44 -12.34
C TYR A 37 25.55 -9.31 -13.59
N THR A 38 24.26 -9.07 -13.40
CA THR A 38 23.38 -8.67 -14.50
C THR A 38 22.80 -7.31 -14.14
N TYR A 39 22.99 -6.34 -15.03
CA TYR A 39 22.34 -5.04 -14.94
C TYR A 39 21.15 -5.07 -15.86
N ASP A 40 19.96 -4.99 -15.28
CA ASP A 40 18.75 -4.75 -16.04
C ASP A 40 18.54 -3.24 -16.13
N ASN A 41 18.94 -2.66 -17.26
CA ASN A 41 18.70 -1.25 -17.56
C ASN A 41 17.29 -1.02 -18.13
N SER A 42 16.40 -2.03 -18.12
CA SER A 42 15.01 -1.78 -18.42
C SER A 42 14.46 -0.82 -17.36
N VAL A 43 13.91 0.29 -17.83
CA VAL A 43 13.02 1.10 -16.99
C VAL A 43 11.85 0.17 -16.69
N GLN A 44 11.80 -0.37 -15.47
CA GLN A 44 10.59 -1.02 -14.99
C GLN A 44 9.50 0.02 -15.08
N GLU A 45 8.67 -0.06 -16.12
CA GLU A 45 7.48 0.78 -16.21
C GLU A 45 6.71 0.57 -14.92
N SER A 46 6.52 1.65 -14.18
CA SER A 46 5.71 1.61 -12.97
C SER A 46 4.37 0.99 -13.36
N SER A 47 3.99 -0.10 -12.69
CA SER A 47 2.74 -0.80 -12.96
C SER A 47 1.61 0.20 -13.16
N ASN A 48 0.91 0.11 -14.29
CA ASN A 48 -0.24 0.99 -14.57
C ASN A 48 -1.35 0.81 -13.53
N TYR A 49 -1.26 -0.21 -12.68
CA TYR A 49 -2.17 -0.43 -11.56
C TYR A 49 -1.40 -0.59 -10.24
N ILE A 50 -1.82 0.15 -9.22
CA ILE A 50 -1.29 0.04 -7.85
C ILE A 50 -2.43 -0.14 -6.86
N ILE A 51 -2.20 -0.92 -5.81
CA ILE A 51 -3.14 -1.08 -4.70
C ILE A 51 -2.49 -0.51 -3.44
N LYS A 52 -3.23 0.34 -2.72
CA LYS A 52 -2.83 0.83 -1.42
C LYS A 52 -3.80 0.37 -0.35
N GLN A 53 -3.24 -0.27 0.67
CA GLN A 53 -3.95 -0.61 1.90
C GLN A 53 -3.98 0.60 2.84
N LEU A 54 -5.17 1.07 3.18
CA LEU A 54 -5.31 2.17 4.13
C LEU A 54 -5.16 1.67 5.56
N ARG A 55 -4.50 2.47 6.39
CA ARG A 55 -4.28 2.18 7.81
C ARG A 55 -4.92 3.26 8.68
N HIS A 56 -4.81 3.10 9.99
CA HIS A 56 -5.42 4.00 11.00
C HIS A 56 -5.04 5.49 10.83
N ARG A 57 -3.88 5.78 10.22
CA ARG A 57 -3.41 7.16 9.95
C ARG A 57 -4.03 7.78 8.71
N ASP A 58 -4.62 6.95 7.85
CA ASP A 58 -5.13 7.34 6.54
C ASP A 58 -6.65 7.59 6.59
N ILE A 59 -7.30 7.25 7.71
CA ILE A 59 -8.74 7.36 7.91
C ILE A 59 -9.08 8.21 9.14
N PHE A 60 -10.27 8.80 9.16
CA PHE A 60 -10.76 9.57 10.28
C PHE A 60 -11.50 8.68 11.30
N LEU A 61 -10.74 8.13 12.25
CA LEU A 61 -11.25 7.14 13.22
C LEU A 61 -12.48 7.62 14.01
N SER A 62 -12.54 8.90 14.40
CA SER A 62 -13.66 9.42 15.19
C SER A 62 -14.99 9.44 14.43
N TYR A 63 -14.98 9.31 13.10
CA TYR A 63 -16.21 9.24 12.32
C TYR A 63 -16.97 7.92 12.52
N PHE A 64 -16.27 6.82 12.78
CA PHE A 64 -16.89 5.49 12.92
C PHE A 64 -17.92 5.41 14.05
N TYR A 65 -17.76 6.21 15.11
CA TYR A 65 -18.76 6.34 16.17
C TYR A 65 -20.14 6.79 15.66
N LYS A 66 -20.22 7.47 14.50
CA LYS A 66 -21.46 7.96 13.89
C LYS A 66 -22.04 7.02 12.82
N VAL A 67 -21.26 6.08 12.30
CA VAL A 67 -21.64 5.24 11.14
C VAL A 67 -21.55 3.74 11.41
N GLN A 68 -21.60 3.35 12.68
CA GLN A 68 -21.52 1.95 13.13
C GLN A 68 -22.47 1.04 12.33
N LYS A 69 -23.75 1.41 12.22
CA LYS A 69 -24.76 0.65 11.46
C LYS A 69 -24.42 0.46 9.98
N ALA A 70 -23.76 1.43 9.35
CA ALA A 70 -23.35 1.30 7.96
C ALA A 70 -22.19 0.31 7.84
N VAL A 71 -21.25 0.35 8.77
CA VAL A 71 -20.08 -0.54 8.80
C VAL A 71 -20.44 -1.97 9.20
N GLU A 72 -21.40 -2.18 10.11
CA GLU A 72 -21.88 -3.50 10.53
C GLU A 72 -22.44 -4.35 9.38
N ASN A 73 -22.97 -3.69 8.34
CA ASN A 73 -23.51 -4.38 7.17
C ASN A 73 -22.43 -4.78 6.16
N LEU A 74 -21.19 -4.29 6.32
CA LEU A 74 -20.09 -4.60 5.43
C LEU A 74 -19.41 -5.91 5.82
N LYS A 75 -18.80 -6.55 4.82
CA LYS A 75 -17.97 -7.74 4.96
C LYS A 75 -16.64 -7.56 4.22
N SER A 76 -15.63 -8.31 4.63
CA SER A 76 -14.38 -8.39 3.86
C SER A 76 -14.64 -8.79 2.42
N GLY A 77 -14.02 -8.07 1.49
CA GLY A 77 -14.21 -8.22 0.06
C GLY A 77 -15.31 -7.36 -0.54
N ASP A 78 -16.19 -6.74 0.25
CA ASP A 78 -17.26 -5.89 -0.27
C ASP A 78 -16.68 -4.69 -1.03
N GLU A 79 -17.28 -4.40 -2.18
CA GLU A 79 -16.91 -3.24 -2.99
C GLU A 79 -17.41 -1.94 -2.36
N LEU A 80 -16.56 -0.92 -2.45
CA LEU A 80 -16.82 0.42 -1.96
C LEU A 80 -16.66 1.42 -3.10
N LYS A 81 -17.61 2.34 -3.19
CA LYS A 81 -17.45 3.57 -3.98
C LYS A 81 -16.48 4.49 -3.25
N MET A 82 -15.81 5.36 -3.99
CA MET A 82 -14.84 6.29 -3.44
C MET A 82 -15.00 7.66 -4.09
N ASP A 83 -14.81 8.70 -3.29
CA ASP A 83 -14.65 10.07 -3.76
C ASP A 83 -13.46 10.73 -3.04
N GLU A 84 -13.25 12.03 -3.24
CA GLU A 84 -12.15 12.79 -2.63
C GLU A 84 -12.19 12.81 -1.08
N ALA A 85 -13.38 12.62 -0.50
CA ALA A 85 -13.57 12.72 0.93
C ALA A 85 -13.42 11.38 1.65
N GLY A 86 -13.76 10.25 1.01
CA GLY A 86 -13.76 8.95 1.65
C GLY A 86 -14.39 7.83 0.83
N CYS A 87 -14.75 6.74 1.51
CA CYS A 87 -15.46 5.61 0.89
C CYS A 87 -16.95 5.61 1.22
N LEU A 88 -17.76 5.11 0.29
CA LEU A 88 -19.19 4.89 0.43
C LEU A 88 -19.51 3.43 0.13
N ASP A 89 -20.58 2.92 0.73
CA ASP A 89 -21.16 1.65 0.31
C ASP A 89 -21.80 1.76 -1.09
N LEU A 90 -22.26 0.64 -1.64
CA LEU A 90 -22.91 0.63 -2.95
C LEU A 90 -24.24 1.40 -2.95
N ALA A 91 -24.90 1.53 -1.80
CA ALA A 91 -26.13 2.31 -1.61
C ALA A 91 -25.88 3.83 -1.52
N GLY A 92 -24.62 4.27 -1.44
CA GLY A 92 -24.22 5.68 -1.35
C GLY A 92 -24.12 6.21 0.08
N ASN A 93 -24.19 5.35 1.11
CA ASN A 93 -23.95 5.76 2.49
C ASN A 93 -22.45 5.90 2.74
N ARG A 94 -22.06 7.00 3.38
CA ARG A 94 -20.66 7.22 3.79
C ARG A 94 -20.27 6.22 4.88
N VAL A 95 -19.26 5.41 4.61
CA VAL A 95 -18.75 4.42 5.57
C VAL A 95 -17.48 4.88 6.28
N LEU A 96 -16.69 5.74 5.64
CA LEU A 96 -15.50 6.35 6.25
C LEU A 96 -15.14 7.67 5.56
N TYR A 97 -14.40 8.51 6.29
CA TYR A 97 -13.69 9.66 5.73
C TYR A 97 -12.19 9.42 5.75
N PHE A 98 -11.50 9.96 4.76
CA PHE A 98 -10.04 10.03 4.71
C PHE A 98 -9.50 11.06 5.70
N SER A 99 -8.33 10.77 6.25
CA SER A 99 -7.59 11.76 7.02
C SER A 99 -7.06 12.86 6.08
N GLU A 100 -6.82 14.05 6.62
CA GLU A 100 -6.21 15.15 5.85
C GLU A 100 -4.84 14.78 5.27
N ARG A 101 -4.11 13.89 5.94
CA ARG A 101 -2.86 13.33 5.43
C ARG A 101 -3.10 12.53 4.16
N PHE A 102 -4.07 11.62 4.18
CA PHE A 102 -4.31 10.76 3.03
C PHE A 102 -4.91 11.52 1.84
N LYS A 103 -5.73 12.56 2.09
CA LYS A 103 -6.19 13.47 1.02
C LYS A 103 -5.02 14.14 0.28
N LYS A 104 -3.98 14.58 1.01
CA LYS A 104 -2.74 15.10 0.39
C LYS A 104 -1.98 14.02 -0.38
N GLU A 105 -1.99 12.79 0.09
CA GLU A 105 -1.39 11.66 -0.62
C GLU A 105 -2.16 11.33 -1.92
N LEU A 106 -3.49 11.43 -1.90
CA LEU A 106 -4.32 11.29 -3.11
C LEU A 106 -3.95 12.33 -4.17
N GLN A 107 -3.76 13.60 -3.78
CA GLN A 107 -3.29 14.64 -4.70
C GLN A 107 -1.92 14.30 -5.31
N GLN A 108 -0.99 13.73 -4.53
CA GLN A 108 0.30 13.29 -5.05
C GLN A 108 0.20 12.11 -6.02
N PHE A 109 -0.81 11.24 -5.86
CA PHE A 109 -1.09 10.18 -6.83
C PHE A 109 -1.63 10.79 -8.14
N GLU A 110 -2.54 11.75 -8.03
CA GLU A 110 -3.13 12.43 -9.17
C GLU A 110 -2.10 13.24 -9.98
N GLU A 111 -1.18 13.93 -9.31
CA GLU A 111 -0.02 14.61 -9.94
C GLU A 111 0.89 13.64 -10.71
N LYS A 112 0.93 12.36 -10.30
CA LYS A 112 1.66 11.28 -10.98
C LYS A 112 0.82 10.58 -12.07
N GLY A 113 -0.39 11.06 -12.32
CA GLY A 113 -1.34 10.51 -13.28
C GLY A 113 -2.08 9.26 -12.81
N TYR A 114 -2.02 8.94 -11.51
CA TYR A 114 -2.78 7.84 -10.93
C TYR A 114 -4.15 8.34 -10.45
N HIS A 115 -5.20 7.69 -10.93
CA HIS A 115 -6.57 7.98 -10.53
C HIS A 115 -7.16 6.80 -9.75
N PRO A 116 -7.92 7.05 -8.68
CA PRO A 116 -8.58 5.99 -7.93
C PRO A 116 -9.67 5.35 -8.81
N VAL A 117 -9.62 4.03 -8.96
CA VAL A 117 -10.62 3.27 -9.73
C VAL A 117 -11.68 2.60 -8.87
N GLY A 118 -11.43 2.48 -7.58
CA GLY A 118 -12.35 1.90 -6.62
C GLY A 118 -11.68 1.47 -5.33
N ALA A 119 -12.50 1.03 -4.39
CA ALA A 119 -12.05 0.47 -3.14
C ALA A 119 -12.79 -0.82 -2.82
N ARG A 120 -12.19 -1.66 -1.98
CA ARG A 120 -12.86 -2.82 -1.40
C ARG A 120 -12.50 -2.96 0.06
N VAL A 121 -13.37 -3.54 0.86
CA VAL A 121 -13.09 -3.83 2.26
C VAL A 121 -11.99 -4.88 2.34
N ASP A 122 -10.89 -4.53 3.02
CA ASP A 122 -9.83 -5.49 3.35
C ASP A 122 -10.27 -6.31 4.58
N TYR A 123 -10.40 -5.61 5.71
CA TYR A 123 -10.82 -6.18 6.97
C TYR A 123 -11.55 -5.16 7.84
N ILE A 124 -12.37 -5.68 8.74
CA ILE A 124 -13.12 -4.92 9.75
C ILE A 124 -12.58 -5.33 11.12
N LEU A 125 -12.28 -4.34 11.95
CA LEU A 125 -11.80 -4.54 13.32
C LEU A 125 -12.71 -3.79 14.28
N TYR A 126 -12.77 -4.25 15.52
CA TYR A 126 -13.37 -3.49 16.60
C TYR A 126 -12.32 -2.59 17.24
N TRP A 127 -12.65 -1.32 17.42
CA TRP A 127 -11.78 -0.30 18.00
C TRP A 127 -12.45 0.30 19.22
N LYS A 128 -11.71 0.36 20.32
CA LYS A 128 -12.14 0.98 21.57
C LYS A 128 -11.10 1.98 22.04
N GLU A 129 -11.54 3.21 22.26
CA GLU A 129 -10.79 4.25 22.97
C GLU A 129 -11.12 4.16 24.48
N GLU A 130 -10.21 4.54 25.37
CA GLU A 130 -10.33 4.29 26.83
C GLU A 130 -11.71 4.68 27.40
N ASP A 131 -12.24 5.84 27.00
CA ASP A 131 -13.51 6.40 27.51
C ASP A 131 -14.68 6.29 26.53
N LYS A 132 -14.62 5.41 25.52
CA LYS A 132 -15.68 5.24 24.53
C LYS A 132 -16.13 3.80 24.37
N GLU A 133 -17.31 3.65 23.77
CA GLU A 133 -17.82 2.35 23.35
C GLU A 133 -16.94 1.76 22.25
N GLU A 134 -16.91 0.43 22.19
CA GLU A 134 -16.23 -0.29 21.12
C GLU A 134 -17.05 -0.15 19.83
N VAL A 135 -16.39 0.20 18.73
CA VAL A 135 -17.04 0.42 17.43
C VAL A 135 -16.34 -0.34 16.31
N PRO A 136 -17.08 -0.87 15.32
CA PRO A 136 -16.48 -1.47 14.14
C PRO A 136 -15.87 -0.39 13.25
N ILE A 137 -14.63 -0.62 12.82
CA ILE A 137 -13.89 0.23 11.88
C ILE A 137 -13.48 -0.59 10.67
N VAL A 138 -13.53 0.03 9.49
CA VAL A 138 -13.21 -0.63 8.23
C VAL A 138 -11.92 -0.10 7.65
N PHE A 139 -11.07 -1.01 7.15
CA PHE A 139 -9.87 -0.68 6.41
C PHE A 139 -10.03 -1.10 4.95
N PRO A 140 -10.02 -0.16 4.00
CA PRO A 140 -10.13 -0.48 2.59
C PRO A 140 -8.77 -0.70 1.92
N LEU A 141 -8.79 -1.53 0.87
CA LEU A 141 -7.82 -1.53 -0.22
C LEU A 141 -8.32 -0.59 -1.30
N VAL A 142 -7.52 0.42 -1.66
CA VAL A 142 -7.82 1.36 -2.75
C VAL A 142 -6.97 1.00 -3.96
N GLY A 143 -7.64 0.80 -5.10
CA GLY A 143 -6.99 0.60 -6.39
C GLY A 143 -6.80 1.92 -7.11
N PHE A 144 -5.64 2.11 -7.71
CA PHE A 144 -5.35 3.25 -8.58
C PHE A 144 -4.84 2.75 -9.92
N GLU A 145 -5.28 3.43 -10.97
CA GLU A 145 -4.82 3.18 -12.33
C GLU A 145 -4.17 4.44 -12.89
N ARG A 146 -3.05 4.26 -13.57
CA ARG A 146 -2.38 5.31 -14.33
C ARG A 146 -2.77 5.15 -15.79
N THR A 147 -3.53 6.08 -16.32
CA THR A 147 -3.88 6.08 -17.74
C THR A 147 -2.61 6.45 -18.52
N PRO A 148 -2.07 5.58 -19.40
CA PRO A 148 -0.97 5.96 -20.25
C PRO A 148 -1.43 7.06 -21.20
N PHE A 149 -0.62 8.11 -21.35
CA PHE A 149 -0.88 9.17 -22.34
C PHE A 149 -0.97 8.52 -23.73
N CYS A 150 -2.09 8.74 -24.42
CA CYS A 150 -2.27 8.41 -25.84
C CYS A 150 -1.50 9.39 -26.73
#